data_AF-A0A524JCZ5-F1
#
_entry.id   AF-A0A524JCZ5-F1
#
_cell.length_a   1.000
_cell.length_b   1.000
_cell.length_c   1.000
_cell.angle_alpha   90.00
_cell.angle_beta   90.00
_cell.angle_gamma   90.00
#
_symmetry.space_group_name_H-M   'P 1'
#
loop_
_entity.id
_entity.type
_entity.pdbx_description
1 polymer ?
#
loop_
_entity_poly.entity_id
_entity_poly.type
_entity_poly.pdbx_seq_one_letter_code
_entity_poly.pdbx_strand_id
1 'polypeptide(L)'
;MKRADLDNMGGEELHDLAVRRAAKHLDVKFFWKLIETLPMAEAAAGETDRANADLQSALAHIDDLTNSGRGETAELLRPLYIDYLADD
;
A
#
# COMPACT_ATOMS: atom_id res chain seq x y z
N MET A 1 -5.73 -13.47 -9.23
CA MET A 1 -5.45 -14.62 -8.33
C MET A 1 -6.71 -14.91 -7.52
N LYS A 2 -6.88 -16.10 -6.92
CA LYS A 2 -8.02 -16.29 -6.02
C LYS A 2 -7.75 -15.60 -4.69
N ARG A 3 -8.79 -15.00 -4.09
CA ARG A 3 -8.70 -14.31 -2.80
C ARG A 3 -8.06 -15.17 -1.71
N ALA A 4 -8.41 -16.45 -1.66
CA ALA A 4 -7.83 -17.41 -0.72
C ALA A 4 -6.31 -17.59 -0.86
N ASP A 5 -5.76 -17.43 -2.07
CA ASP A 5 -4.31 -17.50 -2.27
C ASP A 5 -3.63 -16.21 -1.75
N LEU A 6 -4.27 -15.06 -1.95
CA LEU A 6 -3.81 -13.75 -1.49
C LEU A 6 -3.86 -13.62 0.04
N ASP A 7 -4.88 -14.20 0.69
CA ASP A 7 -5.04 -14.18 2.15
C ASP A 7 -3.88 -14.89 2.90
N ASN A 8 -3.14 -15.77 2.22
CA ASN A 8 -1.97 -16.47 2.77
C ASN A 8 -0.66 -15.67 2.62
N MET A 9 -0.67 -14.56 1.88
CA MET A 9 0.52 -13.73 1.64
C MET A 9 0.68 -12.66 2.72
N GLY A 10 1.93 -12.33 3.04
CA GLY A 10 2.27 -11.21 3.92
C GLY A 10 1.99 -9.84 3.27
N GLY A 11 1.94 -8.80 4.09
CA GLY A 11 1.63 -7.43 3.66
C GLY A 11 2.63 -6.86 2.66
N GLU A 12 3.92 -7.08 2.87
CA GLU A 12 4.97 -6.65 1.93
C GLU A 12 4.86 -7.38 0.58
N GLU A 13 4.59 -8.68 0.62
CA GLU A 13 4.45 -9.50 -0.59
C GLU A 13 3.23 -9.07 -1.42
N LEU A 14 2.13 -8.73 -0.73
CA LEU A 14 0.92 -8.16 -1.32
C LEU A 14 1.14 -6.75 -1.86
N HIS A 15 1.89 -5.91 -1.14
CA HIS A 15 2.27 -4.57 -1.57
C HIS A 15 3.03 -4.63 -2.91
N ASP A 16 4.10 -5.41 -2.97
CA ASP A 16 4.93 -5.56 -4.16
C ASP A 16 4.12 -6.07 -5.35
N LEU A 17 3.19 -7.00 -5.12
CA LEU A 17 2.34 -7.54 -6.18
C LEU A 17 1.31 -6.50 -6.68
N ALA A 18 0.64 -5.81 -5.75
CA ALA A 18 -0.36 -4.79 -6.06
C ALA A 18 0.25 -3.59 -6.78
N VAL A 19 1.37 -3.06 -6.29
CA VAL A 19 2.10 -1.95 -6.90
C VAL A 19 2.57 -2.29 -8.31
N ARG A 20 3.18 -3.46 -8.50
CA ARG A 20 3.64 -3.89 -9.84
C ARG A 20 2.48 -4.03 -10.82
N ARG A 21 1.33 -4.54 -10.39
CA ARG A 21 0.12 -4.63 -11.21
C ARG A 21 -0.42 -3.23 -11.55
N ALA A 22 -0.61 -2.38 -10.54
CA ALA A 22 -1.11 -1.02 -10.73
C ALA A 22 -0.22 -0.19 -11.66
N ALA A 23 1.10 -0.30 -11.52
CA ALA A 23 2.06 0.36 -12.41
C ALA A 23 1.94 -0.14 -13.85
N LYS A 24 1.83 -1.46 -14.06
CA LYS A 24 1.65 -2.06 -15.39
C LYS A 24 0.36 -1.60 -16.07
N HIS A 25 -0.70 -1.37 -15.30
CA HIS A 25 -2.02 -0.96 -15.79
C HIS A 25 -2.25 0.56 -15.73
N LEU A 26 -1.28 1.35 -15.26
CA LEU A 26 -1.41 2.79 -15.04
C LEU A 26 -2.63 3.15 -14.17
N ASP A 27 -2.88 2.36 -13.13
CA ASP A 27 -4.05 2.52 -12.26
C ASP A 27 -3.86 3.65 -11.24
N VAL A 28 -4.10 4.86 -11.71
CA VAL A 28 -4.02 6.08 -10.90
C VAL A 28 -4.98 6.03 -9.70
N LYS A 29 -6.15 5.38 -9.84
CA LYS A 29 -7.14 5.31 -8.77
C LYS A 29 -6.66 4.45 -7.61
N PHE A 30 -5.99 3.34 -7.89
CA PHE A 30 -5.37 2.52 -6.86
C PHE A 30 -4.31 3.30 -6.07
N PHE A 31 -3.40 3.99 -6.77
CA PHE A 31 -2.35 4.78 -6.11
C PHE A 31 -2.92 5.89 -5.23
N TRP A 32 -3.97 6.61 -5.69
CA TRP A 32 -4.65 7.59 -4.84
C TRP A 32 -5.23 6.97 -3.58
N LYS A 33 -5.89 5.81 -3.69
CA LYS A 33 -6.46 5.12 -2.52
C LYS A 33 -5.37 4.63 -1.55
N LEU A 34 -4.22 4.19 -2.08
CA LEU A 34 -3.08 3.80 -1.27
C LEU A 34 -2.53 4.98 -0.47
N ILE A 35 -2.34 6.13 -1.12
CA ILE A 35 -1.90 7.40 -0.49
C ILE A 35 -2.87 7.83 0.61
N GLU A 36 -4.18 7.78 0.36
CA GLU A 36 -5.19 8.18 1.34
C GLU A 36 -5.23 7.26 2.57
N THR A 37 -4.92 5.98 2.39
CA THR A 37 -5.02 4.97 3.47
C THR A 37 -3.74 4.91 4.32
N LEU A 38 -2.59 5.26 3.75
CA LEU A 38 -1.27 5.17 4.39
C LEU A 38 -1.21 5.84 5.78
N PRO A 39 -1.70 7.09 5.98
CA PRO A 39 -1.59 7.75 7.28
C PRO A 39 -2.36 7.04 8.40
N MET A 40 -3.49 6.41 8.06
CA MET A 40 -4.26 5.61 9.03
C MET A 40 -3.53 4.33 9.42
N ALA A 41 -2.86 3.68 8.45
CA ALA A 41 -2.07 2.49 8.69
C ALA A 41 -0.83 2.81 9.55
N GLU A 42 -0.09 3.87 9.22
CA GLU A 42 1.07 4.33 9.99
C GLU A 42 0.67 4.71 11.43
N ALA A 43 -0.43 5.44 11.62
CA ALA A 43 -0.93 5.79 12.95
C ALA A 43 -1.30 4.54 13.77
N ALA A 44 -1.90 3.53 13.14
CA ALA A 44 -2.23 2.26 13.79
C ALA A 44 -1.00 1.40 14.10
N ALA A 45 0.07 1.51 13.30
CA ALA A 45 1.39 0.92 13.57
C ALA A 45 2.20 1.71 14.64
N GLY A 46 1.65 2.80 15.20
CA GLY A 46 2.35 3.64 16.18
C GLY A 46 3.43 4.53 15.57
N GLU A 47 3.47 4.68 14.24
CA GLU A 47 4.42 5.52 13.49
C GLU A 47 3.93 6.97 13.34
N THR A 48 3.44 7.57 14.45
CA THR A 48 2.71 8.85 14.42
C THR A 48 3.55 10.08 14.07
N ASP A 49 4.88 10.02 14.25
CA ASP A 49 5.77 11.19 14.03
C ASP A 49 6.21 11.38 12.56
N ARG A 50 6.00 10.39 11.68
CA ARG A 50 6.34 10.47 10.23
C ARG A 50 5.16 10.81 9.32
N ALA A 51 3.94 10.52 9.76
CA ALA A 51 2.74 10.44 8.93
C ALA A 51 2.32 11.73 8.19
N ASN A 52 2.76 12.92 8.61
CA ASN A 52 2.36 14.18 7.99
C ASN A 52 3.51 14.92 7.26
N ALA A 53 4.77 14.69 7.65
CA ALA A 53 5.93 15.29 6.98
C ALA A 53 6.31 14.50 5.72
N ASP A 54 6.15 13.17 5.75
CA ASP A 54 6.56 12.31 4.64
C ASP A 54 5.54 12.30 3.50
N LEU A 55 4.23 12.49 3.74
CA LEU A 55 3.23 12.39 2.66
C LEU A 55 3.43 13.44 1.56
N GLN A 56 3.66 14.72 1.91
CA GLN A 56 3.93 15.78 0.93
C GLN A 56 5.27 15.58 0.22
N SER A 57 6.28 15.04 0.91
CA SER A 57 7.60 14.74 0.35
C SER A 57 7.59 13.49 -0.55
N ALA A 58 6.87 12.44 -0.16
CA ALA A 58 6.69 11.20 -0.91
C ALA A 58 5.76 11.37 -2.11
N LEU A 59 4.77 12.26 -2.05
CA LEU A 59 4.02 12.67 -3.24
C LEU A 59 4.92 13.37 -4.27
N ALA A 60 5.93 14.12 -3.82
CA ALA A 60 6.95 14.72 -4.68
C ALA A 60 7.98 13.69 -5.20
N HIS A 61 8.08 12.53 -4.56
CA HIS A 61 8.95 11.41 -4.90
C HIS A 61 8.14 10.12 -4.99
N ILE A 62 7.38 9.94 -6.08
CA ILE A 62 6.52 8.76 -6.31
C ILE A 62 7.24 7.42 -6.05
N ASP A 63 8.56 7.33 -6.26
CA ASP A 63 9.39 6.14 -5.95
C ASP A 63 9.52 5.82 -4.45
N ASP A 64 9.45 6.82 -3.55
CA ASP A 64 9.47 6.60 -2.10
C ASP A 64 8.14 6.06 -1.57
N LEU A 65 7.03 6.33 -2.28
CA LEU A 65 5.69 5.86 -1.91
C LEU A 65 5.53 4.34 -2.11
N THR A 66 6.33 3.76 -2.99
CA THR A 66 6.46 2.30 -3.14
C THR A 66 7.37 1.65 -2.10
N ASN A 67 8.01 2.43 -1.23
CA ASN A 67 8.85 1.90 -0.13
C ASN A 67 8.22 2.09 1.26
N SER A 68 7.15 2.87 1.39
CA SER A 68 6.49 3.19 2.67
C SER A 68 5.59 2.08 3.20
N GLY A 69 5.19 1.12 2.36
CA GLY A 69 4.35 -0.02 2.73
C GLY A 69 5.13 -1.21 3.30
N ARG A 70 6.02 -0.99 4.28
CA ARG A 70 6.83 -2.05 4.91
C ARG A 70 6.48 -2.29 6.37
N GLY A 71 6.85 -3.45 6.89
CA GLY A 71 6.64 -3.81 8.29
C GLY A 71 5.14 -3.83 8.70
N GLU A 72 4.83 -3.33 9.90
CA GLU A 72 3.48 -3.35 10.47
C GLU A 72 2.47 -2.53 9.64
N THR A 73 2.92 -1.43 9.03
CA THR A 73 2.12 -0.63 8.09
C THR A 73 1.71 -1.45 6.87
N ALA A 74 2.58 -2.33 6.36
CA ALA A 74 2.26 -3.25 5.25
C ALA A 74 1.15 -4.24 5.61
N GLU A 75 1.21 -4.79 6.82
CA GLU A 75 0.23 -5.75 7.34
C GLU A 75 -1.16 -5.12 7.46
N LEU A 76 -1.22 -3.86 7.93
CA LEU A 76 -2.47 -3.12 8.06
C LEU A 76 -3.10 -2.76 6.71
N LEU A 77 -2.30 -2.65 5.66
CA LEU A 77 -2.76 -2.38 4.29
C LEU A 77 -3.18 -3.64 3.51
N ARG A 78 -2.99 -4.85 4.07
CA ARG A 78 -3.36 -6.13 3.41
C ARG A 78 -4.77 -6.16 2.82
N PRO A 79 -5.82 -5.72 3.53
CA PRO A 79 -7.18 -5.75 2.98
C PRO A 79 -7.29 -4.94 1.68
N LEU A 80 -6.64 -3.77 1.61
CA LEU A 80 -6.62 -2.93 0.41
C LEU A 80 -5.95 -3.64 -0.77
N TYR A 81 -4.80 -4.28 -0.53
CA TYR A 81 -4.08 -5.01 -1.57
C TYR A 81 -4.84 -6.24 -2.06
N ILE A 82 -5.43 -7.01 -1.14
CA ILE A 82 -6.21 -8.21 -1.46
C ILE A 82 -7.45 -7.84 -2.28
N ASP A 83 -8.17 -6.79 -1.90
CA ASP A 83 -9.32 -6.29 -2.66
C ASP A 83 -8.91 -5.92 -4.08
N TYR A 84 -7.84 -5.14 -4.22
CA TYR A 84 -7.34 -4.72 -5.54
C TYR A 84 -6.89 -5.90 -6.42
N LEU A 85 -6.21 -6.88 -5.84
CA LEU A 85 -5.68 -8.03 -6.56
C LEU A 85 -6.75 -9.10 -6.88
N ALA A 86 -7.85 -9.12 -6.12
CA ALA A 86 -8.96 -10.03 -6.33
C ALA A 86 -9.99 -9.51 -7.35
N ASP A 87 -10.10 -8.18 -7.51
CA ASP A 87 -11.06 -7.52 -8.40
C ASP A 87 -10.66 -7.48 -9.88
N ASP A 88 -9.49 -8.04 -10.26
CA ASP A 88 -9.00 -8.17 -11.64
C ASP A 88 -8.56 -9.61 -11.95
#